data_AF-A0AAX0KTA7-F1
#
_entry.id   AF-A0AAX0KTA7-F1
#
_cell.length_a   1.000
_cell.length_b   1.000
_cell.length_c   1.000
_cell.angle_alpha   90.00
_cell.angle_beta   90.00
_cell.angle_gamma   90.00
#
_symmetry.space_group_name_H-M   'P 1'
#
loop_
_entity.id
_entity.type
_entity.pdbx_description
1 polymer ?
#
loop_
_entity_poly.entity_id
_entity_poly.type
_entity_poly.pdbx_seq_one_letter_code
_entity_poly.pdbx_strand_id
1 'polypeptide(L)' 'MMPHRGTHTLDRADDERDLKMLELRCEGFAASAIATRFGMARGSVLRITNDIRHADTTQSGEPLEAVAAGYW' A
#
# COMPACT_ATOMS: atom_id res chain seq x y z
N MET A 1 6.02 -32.51 8.95
CA MET A 1 4.88 -31.99 8.18
C MET A 1 4.72 -30.52 8.57
N MET A 2 5.29 -29.61 7.79
CA MET A 2 5.21 -28.16 8.06
C MET A 2 3.94 -27.62 7.41
N PRO A 3 3.07 -26.87 8.11
CA PRO A 3 1.94 -26.24 7.47
C PRO A 3 2.46 -25.15 6.52
N HIS A 4 2.21 -25.35 5.23
CA HIS A 4 2.46 -24.35 4.19
C HIS A 4 1.62 -23.11 4.52
N ARG A 5 2.28 -21.94 4.51
CA ARG A 5 1.69 -20.62 4.70
C ARG A 5 0.41 -20.50 3.87
N GLY A 6 -0.64 -19.96 4.49
CA GLY A 6 -1.93 -19.74 3.88
C GLY A 6 -1.79 -19.07 2.52
N THR A 7 -2.41 -19.68 1.52
CA THR A 7 -2.66 -19.07 0.22
C THR A 7 -3.56 -17.86 0.46
N HIS A 8 -2.97 -16.67 0.62
CA HIS A 8 -3.66 -15.43 0.35
C HIS A 8 -4.00 -15.45 -1.14
N THR A 9 -5.19 -15.91 -1.49
CA THR A 9 -5.77 -15.60 -2.80
C THR A 9 -6.04 -14.10 -2.75
N LEU A 10 -5.07 -13.30 -3.19
CA LEU A 10 -5.22 -11.85 -3.35
C LEU A 10 -6.37 -11.65 -4.33
N ASP A 11 -7.51 -11.14 -3.83
CA ASP A 11 -8.59 -10.72 -4.70
C ASP A 11 -8.06 -9.53 -5.53
N ARG A 12 -8.15 -9.65 -6.86
CA ARG A 12 -7.74 -8.57 -7.76
C ARG A 12 -8.43 -7.25 -7.41
N ALA A 13 -9.67 -7.30 -6.94
CA ALA A 13 -10.40 -6.11 -6.52
C ALA A 13 -9.80 -5.46 -5.26
N ASP A 14 -9.27 -6.27 -4.33
CA ASP A 14 -8.57 -5.78 -3.15
C ASP A 14 -7.22 -5.17 -3.54
N ASP A 15 -6.46 -5.81 -4.43
CA ASP A 15 -5.19 -5.28 -4.94
C ASP A 15 -5.39 -3.95 -5.69
N GLU A 16 -6.38 -3.87 -6.59
CA GLU A 16 -6.71 -2.65 -7.32
C GLU A 16 -7.13 -1.51 -6.37
N ARG A 17 -7.86 -1.85 -5.31
CA ARG A 17 -8.24 -0.87 -4.27
C ARG A 17 -7.00 -0.37 -3.53
N ASP A 18 -6.09 -1.24 -3.13
CA ASP A 18 -4.88 -0.89 -2.38
C ASP A 18 -3.93 -0.02 -3.23
N LEU A 19 -3.76 -0.37 -4.51
CA LEU A 19 -3.03 0.45 -5.49
C LEU A 19 -3.68 1.83 -5.68
N LYS A 20 -5.02 1.90 -5.71
CA LYS A 20 -5.71 3.20 -5.82
C LYS A 20 -5.53 4.05 -4.57
N MET A 21 -5.47 3.47 -3.38
CA MET A 21 -5.15 4.20 -2.15
C MET A 21 -3.73 4.76 -2.20
N LEU A 22 -2.77 3.98 -2.71
CA LEU A 22 -1.38 4.41 -2.86
C LEU A 22 -1.25 5.59 -3.84
N GLU A 23 -1.88 5.48 -5.01
CA GLU A 23 -1.90 6.55 -6.02
C GLU A 23 -2.39 7.88 -5.42
N LEU A 24 -3.54 7.85 -4.73
CA LEU A 24 -4.09 9.04 -4.06
C LEU A 24 -3.16 9.60 -2.99
N ARG A 25 -2.42 8.75 -2.28
CA ARG A 25 -1.41 9.23 -1.32
C ARG A 25 -0.27 9.94 -2.01
N CYS A 26 0.23 9.42 -3.13
CA CYS A 26 1.27 10.06 -3.94
C CYS A 26 0.79 11.37 -4.59
N GLU A 27 -0.50 11.50 -4.89
CA GLU A 27 -1.14 12.76 -5.31
C GLU A 27 -1.31 13.78 -4.17
N GLY A 28 -0.97 13.42 -2.93
CA GLY A 28 -1.00 14.32 -1.77
C GLY A 28 -2.30 14.30 -0.96
N PHE A 29 -3.22 13.37 -1.22
CA PHE A 29 -4.44 13.25 -0.40
C PHE A 29 -4.14 12.72 1.00
N ALA A 30 -4.78 13.31 2.01
CA ALA A 30 -4.66 12.84 3.39
C ALA A 30 -5.31 11.44 3.58
N ALA A 31 -4.69 10.58 4.39
CA ALA A 31 -5.25 9.26 4.72
C ALA A 31 -6.70 9.30 5.23
N SER A 32 -7.09 10.34 5.95
CA SER A 32 -8.47 10.49 6.43
C SER A 32 -9.47 10.68 5.28
N ALA A 33 -9.10 11.45 4.24
CA ALA A 33 -9.96 11.67 3.08
C ALA A 33 -10.11 10.39 2.25
N ILE A 34 -9.01 9.66 2.08
CA ILE A 34 -9.00 8.35 1.41
C ILE A 34 -9.86 7.35 2.21
N ALA A 35 -9.69 7.30 3.52
CA ALA A 35 -10.48 6.43 4.40
C ALA A 35 -11.99 6.68 4.28
N THR A 36 -12.41 7.95 4.26
CA THR A 36 -13.80 8.33 4.00
C THR A 36 -14.28 7.86 2.63
N ARG A 37 -13.47 8.04 1.57
CA ARG A 37 -13.81 7.64 0.20
C ARG A 37 -14.06 6.13 0.07
N PHE A 38 -13.26 5.32 0.77
CA PHE A 38 -13.34 3.86 0.69
C PHE A 38 -14.16 3.22 1.82
N GLY A 39 -14.78 4.03 2.69
CA GLY A 39 -15.60 3.52 3.79
C GLY A 39 -14.82 2.67 4.80
N MET A 40 -13.55 3.00 5.06
CA MET A 40 -12.69 2.23 5.96
C MET A 40 -12.00 3.08 7.02
N ALA A 41 -11.31 2.42 7.96
CA ALA A 41 -10.56 3.10 9.00
C ALA A 41 -9.30 3.77 8.46
N ARG A 42 -8.99 4.99 8.91
CA ARG A 42 -7.75 5.72 8.60
C ARG A 42 -6.50 4.88 8.88
N GLY A 43 -6.48 4.12 9.97
CA GLY A 43 -5.36 3.25 10.32
C GLY A 43 -5.11 2.16 9.29
N SER A 44 -6.16 1.66 8.63
CA SER A 44 -6.02 0.68 7.55
C SER A 44 -5.35 1.26 6.33
N VAL A 45 -5.77 2.47 5.91
CA VAL A 45 -5.13 3.17 4.79
C VAL A 45 -3.65 3.38 5.07
N LEU A 46 -3.29 3.89 6.27
CA LEU A 46 -1.89 4.13 6.63
C LEU A 46 -1.05 2.86 6.58
N ARG A 47 -1.56 1.78 7.17
CA ARG A 47 -0.86 0.50 7.18
C ARG A 47 -0.62 0.00 5.75
N ILE A 48 -1.68 -0.11 4.94
CA ILE A 48 -1.59 -0.60 3.56
C ILE A 48 -0.58 0.20 2.74
N THR A 49 -0.71 1.53 2.71
CA THR A 49 0.16 2.35 1.85
C THR A 49 1.60 2.41 2.35
N ASN A 50 1.82 2.30 3.67
CA ASN A 50 3.17 2.24 4.23
C ASN A 50 3.82 0.86 4.01
N ASP A 51 3.05 -0.22 4.10
CA ASP A 51 3.53 -1.58 3.85
C ASP A 51 3.96 -1.72 2.38
N ILE A 52 3.19 -1.17 1.44
CA ILE A 52 3.54 -1.15 0.01
C ILE A 52 4.81 -0.31 -0.21
N ARG A 53 4.85 0.93 0.31
CA ARG A 53 6.05 1.78 0.22
C ARG A 53 7.28 1.08 0.81
N HIS A 54 7.14 0.45 1.97
CA HIS A 54 8.23 -0.26 2.63
C HIS A 54 8.71 -1.44 1.78
N ALA A 55 7.80 -2.26 1.25
CA ALA A 55 8.13 -3.33 0.33
C ALA A 55 8.89 -2.81 -0.89
N ASP A 56 8.41 -1.75 -1.54
CA ASP A 56 9.06 -1.15 -2.70
C ASP A 56 10.47 -0.64 -2.37
N THR A 57 10.62 0.12 -1.28
CA THR A 57 11.94 0.62 -0.83
C THR A 57 12.93 -0.47 -0.42
N THR A 58 12.47 -1.67 -0.07
CA THR A 58 13.34 -2.76 0.37
C THR A 58 13.60 -3.80 -0.72
N GLN A 59 12.75 -3.86 -1.74
CA GLN A 59 12.74 -4.94 -2.75
C GLN A 59 12.98 -4.45 -4.18
N SER A 60 12.89 -3.15 -4.47
CA SER A 60 13.07 -2.63 -5.84
C SER A 60 14.47 -2.89 -6.41
N GLY A 61 15.49 -3.01 -5.54
CA GLY A 61 16.89 -3.06 -5.94
C GLY A 61 17.45 -1.72 -6.42
N GLU A 62 16.64 -0.66 -6.39
CA GLU A 62 17.02 0.70 -6.73
C GLU A 62 17.53 1.48 -5.50
N PRO A 63 18.30 2.55 -5.70
CA PRO A 63 18.69 3.44 -4.60
C PRO A 63 17.46 3.97 -3.86
N LEU A 64 17.50 3.94 -2.52
CA LEU A 64 16.40 4.38 -1.67
C LEU A 64 15.90 5.79 -2.02
N GLU A 65 16.81 6.71 -2.32
CA GLU A 65 16.47 8.09 -2.68
C GLU A 65 15.63 8.17 -3.96
N ALA A 66 15.93 7.33 -4.96
CA ALA A 66 15.20 7.29 -6.22
C ALA A 66 13.78 6.74 -6.02
N VAL A 67 13.65 5.65 -5.25
CA VAL A 67 12.35 5.04 -4.94
C VAL A 67 11.50 5.97 -4.07
N ALA A 68 12.10 6.51 -3.01
CA ALA A 68 11.41 7.37 -2.05
C ALA A 68 10.89 8.66 -2.69
N ALA A 69 11.54 9.16 -3.74
CA ALA A 69 11.09 10.35 -4.47
C ALA A 69 9.71 10.17 -5.17
N GLY A 70 9.28 8.93 -5.40
CA GLY A 70 7.94 8.62 -5.93
C GLY A 70 6.81 8.65 -4.88
N TYR A 71 7.15 8.87 -3.61
CA TYR A 71 6.21 8.90 -2.49
C TYR A 71 6.12 10.28 -1.85
N TRP A 72 5.16 10.43 -0.93
CA TRP A 72 4.98 11.61 -0.08
C TRP A 72 5.99 11.69 1.07
#